data_AF-M1BN56-F1
#
_entry.id   AF-M1BN56-F1
#
_cell.length_a   1.000
_cell.length_b   1.000
_cell.length_c   1.000
_cell.angle_alpha   90.00
_cell.angle_beta   90.00
_cell.angle_gamma   90.00
#
_symmetry.space_group_name_H-M   'P 1'
#
loop_
_entity.id
_entity.type
_entity.pdbx_description
1 polymer ?
#
loop_
_entity_poly.entity_id
_entity_poly.type
_entity_poly.pdbx_seq_one_letter_code
_entity_poly.pdbx_strand_id
1 'polypeptide(L)'
;MATAEKRFNEALDGVVLTYEPKFSSNLAKILPGIHPYFEGEVVKVGQQSIHIIVLGLSSAVIADEDIQEDFKYKIKHGKEVFVSKSHKNHRIKVGTTLRFVVKK
;
A
#
# COMPACT_ATOMS: atom_id res chain seq x y z
N MET A 1 12.14 27.76 -2.93
CA MET A 1 11.02 26.87 -3.30
C MET A 1 11.54 25.45 -3.22
N ALA A 2 11.06 24.64 -2.28
CA ALA A 2 11.50 23.26 -2.16
C ALA A 2 10.91 22.44 -3.30
N THR A 3 11.76 21.93 -4.19
CA THR A 3 11.34 21.05 -5.29
C THR A 3 11.16 19.64 -4.74
N ALA A 4 9.94 19.09 -4.83
CA ALA A 4 9.66 17.71 -4.51
C ALA A 4 10.16 16.79 -5.64
N GLU A 5 11.26 16.08 -5.43
CA GLU A 5 11.77 15.10 -6.38
C GLU A 5 11.11 13.74 -6.12
N LYS A 6 9.97 13.46 -6.77
CA LYS A 6 9.21 12.20 -6.65
C LYS A 6 9.90 11.01 -7.33
N ARG A 7 11.16 10.74 -6.98
CA ARG A 7 11.96 9.63 -7.50
C ARG A 7 12.41 8.74 -6.35
N PHE A 8 12.56 7.45 -6.65
CA PHE A 8 13.21 6.52 -5.74
C PHE A 8 14.70 6.85 -5.69
N ASN A 9 15.25 6.95 -4.49
CA ASN A 9 16.66 7.19 -4.24
C ASN A 9 17.25 5.94 -3.59
N GLU A 10 18.16 5.27 -4.30
CA GLU A 10 18.81 4.03 -3.84
C GLU A 10 19.62 4.23 -2.54
N ALA A 11 20.26 5.39 -2.35
CA ALA A 11 21.04 5.67 -1.15
C ALA A 11 20.18 5.82 0.12
N LEU A 12 18.89 6.15 -0.05
CA LEU A 12 17.92 6.27 1.03
C LEU A 12 16.94 5.09 1.10
N ASP A 13 17.02 4.16 0.15
CA ASP A 13 16.08 3.04 -0.02
C ASP A 13 14.60 3.50 0.03
N GLY A 14 14.30 4.61 -0.64
CA GLY A 14 12.98 5.24 -0.52
C GLY A 14 12.68 6.36 -1.53
N VAL A 15 11.41 6.78 -1.60
CA VAL A 15 10.96 7.91 -2.43
C VAL A 15 11.14 9.22 -1.67
N VAL A 16 11.83 10.18 -2.27
CA VAL A 16 12.03 11.51 -1.69
C VAL A 16 10.77 12.36 -1.94
N LEU A 17 10.18 12.93 -0.89
CA LEU A 17 8.96 13.75 -1.03
C LEU A 17 9.25 15.25 -1.04
N THR A 18 10.29 15.72 -0.35
CA THR A 18 10.81 17.10 -0.39
C THR A 18 12.29 17.12 0.02
N TYR A 19 13.08 18.09 -0.45
CA TYR A 19 14.43 18.34 0.03
C TYR A 19 14.54 19.73 0.67
N GLU A 20 14.91 19.77 1.95
CA GLU A 20 15.90 20.70 2.52
C GLU A 20 16.24 20.33 3.98
N PRO A 21 17.13 19.33 4.23
CA PRO A 21 17.59 19.09 5.59
C PRO A 21 19.00 19.66 5.81
N LYS A 22 19.11 20.62 6.72
CA LYS A 22 20.39 20.96 7.38
C LYS A 22 20.41 20.25 8.72
N PHE A 23 21.20 19.18 8.81
CA PHE A 23 21.38 18.43 10.05
C PHE A 23 22.57 18.99 10.82
N SER A 24 22.34 19.39 12.08
CA SER A 24 23.41 19.75 13.03
C SER A 24 23.70 18.63 14.03
N SER A 25 23.13 17.43 13.83
CA SER A 25 23.22 16.29 14.75
C SER A 25 23.33 14.97 13.98
N ASN A 26 24.15 14.07 14.51
CA ASN A 26 24.56 12.82 13.86
C ASN A 26 23.72 11.60 14.33
N LEU A 27 22.57 11.83 14.98
CA LEU A 27 21.82 10.78 15.69
C LEU A 27 20.35 10.69 15.27
N ALA A 28 20.09 10.33 14.01
CA ALA A 28 18.80 9.76 13.62
C ALA A 28 19.00 8.25 13.33
N LYS A 29 18.63 7.39 14.28
CA LYS A 29 18.59 5.93 14.09
C LYS A 29 17.16 5.49 13.87
N ILE A 30 16.81 5.09 12.65
CA ILE A 30 15.62 4.27 12.42
C ILE A 30 15.97 2.86 12.90
N LEU A 31 15.30 2.40 13.97
CA LEU A 31 15.55 1.08 14.54
C LEU A 31 14.92 -0.01 13.64
N PRO A 32 15.63 -1.11 13.34
CA PRO A 32 15.06 -2.25 12.65
C PRO A 32 14.05 -2.94 13.57
N GLY A 33 12.75 -2.92 13.25
CA GLY A 33 11.77 -3.68 14.04
C GLY A 33 10.30 -3.25 13.94
N ILE A 34 9.98 -2.09 13.37
CA ILE A 34 8.57 -1.74 13.10
C ILE A 34 8.24 -2.25 11.71
N HIS A 35 7.31 -3.20 11.58
CA HIS A 35 6.70 -3.55 10.29
C HIS A 35 5.76 -2.40 9.92
N PRO A 36 6.13 -1.49 9.00
CA PRO A 36 5.28 -0.36 8.68
C PRO A 36 4.00 -0.87 8.02
N TYR A 37 2.86 -0.56 8.64
CA TYR A 37 1.57 -0.70 7.99
C TYR A 37 1.35 0.52 7.11
N PHE A 38 1.09 0.28 5.84
CA PHE A 38 0.68 1.31 4.89
C PHE A 38 -0.83 1.29 4.74
N GLU A 39 -1.39 2.47 4.50
CA GLU A 39 -2.78 2.62 4.11
C GLU A 39 -2.85 3.14 2.68
N GLY A 40 -3.80 2.62 1.91
CA GLY A 40 -4.03 3.09 0.56
C GLY A 40 -5.42 2.75 0.06
N GLU A 41 -5.84 3.46 -0.98
CA GLU A 41 -7.13 3.27 -1.62
C GLU A 41 -7.02 2.23 -2.73
N VAL A 42 -7.93 1.25 -2.72
CA VAL A 42 -8.04 0.27 -3.80
C VAL A 42 -8.54 0.94 -5.07
N VAL A 43 -7.72 0.93 -6.12
CA VAL A 43 -8.06 1.50 -7.43
C VAL A 43 -8.45 0.45 -8.46
N LYS A 44 -8.02 -0.81 -8.27
CA LYS A 44 -8.41 -1.94 -9.13
C LYS A 44 -8.42 -3.23 -8.32
N VAL A 45 -9.40 -4.08 -8.58
CA VAL A 45 -9.49 -5.45 -8.06
C VAL A 45 -9.52 -6.39 -9.24
N GLY A 46 -8.69 -7.42 -9.24
CA GLY A 46 -8.73 -8.52 -10.20
C GLY A 46 -8.64 -9.86 -9.47
N GLN A 47 -8.80 -10.97 -10.19
CA GLN A 47 -8.68 -12.30 -9.61
C GLN A 47 -7.29 -12.58 -9.03
N GLN A 48 -6.24 -12.04 -9.67
CA GLN A 48 -4.84 -12.26 -9.31
C GLN A 48 -4.23 -11.18 -8.42
N SER A 49 -4.90 -10.04 -8.24
CA SER A 49 -4.30 -8.92 -7.51
C SER A 49 -5.29 -7.85 -7.06
N ILE A 50 -4.86 -7.05 -6.08
CA ILE A 50 -5.47 -5.79 -5.69
C ILE A 50 -4.44 -4.68 -5.93
N HIS A 51 -4.78 -3.68 -6.74
CA HIS A 51 -3.95 -2.50 -6.95
C HIS A 51 -4.41 -1.37 -6.04
N ILE A 52 -3.45 -0.73 -5.38
CA ILE A 52 -3.68 0.24 -4.32
C ILE A 52 -2.86 1.50 -4.62
N ILE A 53 -3.44 2.67 -4.36
CA ILE A 53 -2.72 3.94 -4.34
C ILE A 53 -2.50 4.37 -2.90
N VAL A 54 -1.23 4.48 -2.52
CA VAL A 54 -0.76 4.95 -1.20
C VAL A 54 -0.50 6.45 -1.29
N LEU A 55 -1.11 7.22 -0.39
CA LEU A 55 -0.97 8.68 -0.29
C LEU A 55 -1.24 9.46 -1.60
N GLY A 56 -2.01 8.89 -2.53
CA GLY A 56 -2.32 9.52 -3.82
C GLY A 56 -1.17 9.55 -4.84
N LEU A 57 -0.03 8.94 -4.54
CA LEU A 57 1.19 9.10 -5.35
C LEU A 57 1.98 7.82 -5.60
N SER A 58 1.88 6.81 -4.74
CA SER A 58 2.60 5.55 -4.88
C SER A 58 1.66 4.40 -5.21
N SER A 59 2.05 3.54 -6.13
CA SER A 59 1.31 2.30 -6.44
C SER A 59 1.83 1.14 -5.59
N ALA A 60 0.91 0.34 -5.05
CA ALA A 60 1.18 -0.93 -4.40
C ALA A 60 0.30 -2.02 -5.01
N VAL A 61 0.79 -3.26 -5.04
CA VAL A 61 0.05 -4.42 -5.53
C VAL A 61 0.13 -5.52 -4.48
N ILE A 62 -1.03 -6.08 -4.13
CA ILE A 62 -1.14 -7.29 -3.31
C ILE A 62 -1.53 -8.42 -4.27
N ALA A 63 -0.66 -9.42 -4.44
CA ALA A 63 -0.97 -10.60 -5.24
C ALA A 63 -2.01 -11.47 -4.53
N ASP A 64 -2.76 -12.29 -5.27
CA ASP A 64 -3.82 -13.13 -4.71
C ASP A 64 -3.30 -14.16 -3.69
N GLU A 65 -2.08 -14.65 -3.87
CA GLU A 65 -1.37 -15.48 -2.91
C GLU A 65 -1.11 -14.80 -1.55
N ASP A 66 -1.06 -13.47 -1.53
CA ASP A 66 -0.86 -12.67 -0.31
C ASP A 66 -2.17 -12.21 0.33
N ILE A 67 -3.30 -12.43 -0.32
CA ILE A 67 -4.62 -12.11 0.22
C ILE A 67 -4.99 -13.20 1.24
N GLN A 68 -5.47 -12.78 2.42
CA GLN A 68 -5.89 -13.71 3.46
C GLN A 68 -6.91 -14.73 2.93
N GLU A 69 -6.72 -16.00 3.26
CA GLU A 69 -7.54 -17.12 2.77
C GLU A 69 -9.03 -16.98 3.08
N ASP A 70 -9.40 -16.18 4.10
CA ASP A 70 -10.79 -15.87 4.40
C ASP A 70 -11.47 -15.10 3.26
N PHE A 71 -10.73 -14.40 2.41
CA PHE A 71 -11.31 -13.71 1.26
C PHE A 71 -11.39 -14.63 0.04
N LYS A 72 -12.44 -14.43 -0.76
CA LYS A 72 -12.57 -15.04 -2.09
C LYS A 72 -12.97 -14.01 -3.13
N TYR A 73 -12.36 -14.12 -4.30
CA TYR A 73 -12.74 -13.34 -5.47
C TYR A 73 -14.16 -13.72 -5.94
N LYS A 74 -14.94 -12.70 -6.33
CA LYS A 74 -16.27 -12.83 -6.92
C LYS A 74 -16.53 -11.68 -7.90
N ILE A 75 -17.41 -11.94 -8.85
CA ILE A 75 -18.09 -10.89 -9.63
C ILE A 75 -19.49 -10.70 -9.04
N LYS A 76 -19.82 -9.47 -8.63
CA LYS A 76 -21.16 -9.08 -8.14
C LYS A 76 -21.68 -7.89 -8.93
N HIS A 77 -22.82 -8.07 -9.62
CA HIS A 77 -23.41 -7.05 -10.49
C HIS A 77 -22.39 -6.48 -11.52
N GLY A 78 -21.62 -7.37 -12.15
CA GLY A 78 -20.56 -6.99 -13.09
C GLY A 78 -19.33 -6.34 -12.47
N LYS A 79 -19.23 -6.24 -11.13
CA LYS A 79 -18.07 -5.65 -10.44
C LYS A 79 -17.24 -6.71 -9.72
N GLU A 80 -15.94 -6.63 -9.90
CA GLU A 80 -14.94 -7.47 -9.22
C GLU A 80 -14.84 -7.10 -7.74
N VAL A 81 -14.83 -8.10 -6.86
CA VAL A 81 -14.81 -7.89 -5.41
C VAL A 81 -14.21 -9.09 -4.69
N PHE A 82 -13.39 -8.85 -3.67
CA PHE A 82 -13.06 -9.89 -2.68
C PHE A 82 -14.08 -9.83 -1.54
N VAL A 83 -14.61 -11.00 -1.14
CA VAL A 83 -15.60 -11.11 -0.07
C VAL A 83 -15.09 -12.09 0.97
N SER A 84 -15.13 -11.70 2.24
CA SER A 84 -14.82 -12.60 3.36
C SER A 84 -15.81 -13.79 3.40
N LYS A 85 -15.28 -14.98 3.66
CA LYS A 85 -16.01 -16.23 3.83
C LYS A 85 -16.72 -16.23 5.18
N SER A 86 -16.05 -15.76 6.24
CA SER A 86 -16.58 -15.65 7.60
C SER A 86 -17.57 -14.49 7.76
N HIS A 87 -17.34 -13.34 7.12
CA HIS A 87 -18.15 -12.13 7.26
C HIS A 87 -18.58 -11.59 5.90
N LYS A 88 -19.74 -12.03 5.38
CA LYS A 88 -20.23 -11.70 4.02
C LYS A 88 -20.36 -10.19 3.73
N ASN A 89 -20.45 -9.35 4.75
CA ASN A 89 -20.51 -7.89 4.65
C ASN A 89 -19.11 -7.25 4.50
N HIS A 90 -18.05 -7.94 4.91
CA HIS A 90 -16.69 -7.49 4.71
C HIS A 90 -16.26 -7.75 3.26
N ARG A 91 -16.07 -6.66 2.51
CA ARG A 91 -15.82 -6.68 1.07
C ARG A 91 -14.72 -5.70 0.72
N ILE A 92 -13.80 -6.14 -0.14
CA ILE A 92 -12.77 -5.29 -0.73
C ILE A 92 -13.17 -5.03 -2.18
N LYS A 93 -13.45 -3.77 -2.49
CA LYS A 93 -13.84 -3.26 -3.80
C LYS A 93 -13.05 -1.98 -4.08
N VAL A 94 -13.14 -1.45 -5.30
CA VAL A 94 -12.62 -0.11 -5.61
C VAL A 94 -13.20 0.92 -4.63
N GLY A 95 -12.32 1.80 -4.13
CA GLY A 95 -12.60 2.81 -3.10
C GLY A 95 -12.50 2.31 -1.65
N THR A 96 -12.21 1.02 -1.43
CA THR A 96 -11.90 0.52 -0.08
C THR A 96 -10.52 1.03 0.36
N THR A 97 -10.41 1.63 1.54
CA THR A 97 -9.12 1.86 2.20
C THR A 97 -8.63 0.55 2.83
N LEU A 98 -7.45 0.11 2.45
CA LEU A 98 -6.80 -1.08 3.02
C LEU A 98 -5.58 -0.69 3.82
N ARG A 99 -5.39 -1.38 4.95
CA ARG A 99 -4.15 -1.38 5.72
C ARG A 99 -3.39 -2.67 5.44
N PHE A 100 -2.14 -2.57 5.01
CA PHE A 100 -1.33 -3.73 4.62
C PHE A 100 0.14 -3.57 5.06
N VAL A 101 0.86 -4.69 5.11
CA VAL A 101 2.30 -4.73 5.38
C VAL A 101 3.02 -4.98 4.06
N VAL A 102 4.15 -4.30 3.84
CA VAL A 102 4.99 -4.53 2.66
C VAL A 102 5.90 -5.73 2.93
N LYS A 103 5.89 -6.69 2.01
CA LYS A 103 6.90 -7.77 1.95
C LYS A 103 8.13 -7.24 1.22
N LYS A 104 9.31 -7.55 1.75
CA LYS A 104 10.60 -7.31 1.08
C LYS A 104 10.86 -8.38 0.04
#